data_AF-A0A1H1S3C3-F1
#
_entry.id   AF-A0A1H1S3C3-F1
#
_cell.length_a   1.000
_cell.length_b   1.000
_cell.length_c   1.000
_cell.angle_alpha   90.00
_cell.angle_beta   90.00
_cell.angle_gamma   90.00
#
_symmetry.space_group_name_H-M   'P 1'
#
loop_
_entity.id
_entity.type
_entity.pdbx_description
1 polymer ?
#
loop_
_entity_poly.entity_id
_entity_poly.type
_entity_poly.pdbx_seq_one_letter_code
_entity_poly.pdbx_strand_id
1 'polypeptide(L)'
;MGASYNKSFTLNNIKKDLVAKSTTDESKEELVERIEYLENADYVYLSETGEVYSSKRGYLGKAEKQATLTENNAISSLAPMSQADPTPSEIHGGSTGAFERKQLNFSGFDGITGNVTLLSISNLGANEQPWVYYGFDSNTQGGIEGGYAYQTGTKKWLPFIRNANGFVYADPTYAKLDGNVVNNFKFYVRLQTDQTYYTAYLIDGGATVRFASTPFTNISSLSVKRATSIAKEGFNGSNISGKSMNQKWDSIQVSKSNSDYYFNWSDYSEYSSWTNNKWYGTIDCIASYIYRSGGFTSIYKQ
;
A
#
# COMPACT_ATOMS: atom_id res chain seq x y z
N MET A 1 41.71 -29.47 14.06
CA MET A 1 42.39 -28.18 13.86
C MET A 1 41.31 -27.12 13.76
N GLY A 2 40.99 -26.44 14.86
CA GLY A 2 39.99 -25.37 14.87
C GLY A 2 40.58 -24.12 14.23
N ALA A 3 39.84 -23.51 13.31
CA ALA A 3 40.22 -22.24 12.71
C ALA A 3 40.45 -21.19 13.80
N SER A 4 41.65 -20.61 13.86
CA SER A 4 41.95 -19.54 14.81
C SER A 4 41.18 -18.29 14.40
N TYR A 5 40.22 -17.87 15.21
CA TYR A 5 39.53 -16.59 15.04
C TYR A 5 40.54 -15.46 15.29
N ASN A 6 40.84 -14.68 14.24
CA ASN A 6 41.74 -13.54 14.35
C ASN A 6 41.02 -12.39 15.09
N LYS A 7 41.32 -12.21 16.38
CA LYS A 7 40.73 -11.18 17.26
C LYS A 7 41.05 -9.73 16.84
N SER A 8 41.84 -9.50 15.80
CA SER A 8 42.21 -8.15 15.34
C SER A 8 41.17 -7.49 14.43
N PHE A 9 40.16 -8.23 13.96
CA PHE A 9 39.05 -7.69 13.17
C PHE A 9 37.91 -7.24 14.10
N THR A 10 38.02 -6.03 14.63
CA THR A 10 36.89 -5.39 15.33
C THR A 10 36.04 -4.60 14.32
N LEU A 11 34.73 -4.48 14.58
CA LEU A 11 33.82 -3.71 13.73
C LEU A 11 34.32 -2.27 13.51
N ASN A 12 34.94 -1.68 14.54
CA ASN A 12 35.56 -0.36 14.44
C ASN A 12 36.73 -0.28 13.47
N ASN A 13 37.50 -1.36 13.31
CA ASN A 13 38.59 -1.43 12.32
C ASN A 13 38.03 -1.55 10.90
N ILE A 14 36.94 -2.31 10.72
CA ILE A 14 36.23 -2.43 9.43
C ILE A 14 35.62 -1.08 9.02
N LYS A 15 34.98 -0.36 9.96
CA LYS A 15 34.45 0.99 9.73
C LYS A 15 35.55 1.96 9.28
N LYS A 16 36.69 1.98 9.98
CA LYS A 16 37.84 2.84 9.63
C LYS A 16 38.41 2.53 8.25
N ASP A 17 38.54 1.25 7.91
CA ASP A 17 39.05 0.82 6.60
C ASP A 17 38.09 1.15 5.44
N LEU A 18 36.78 1.05 5.67
CA LEU A 18 35.76 1.39 4.66
C LEU A 18 35.66 2.90 4.43
N VAL A 19 35.71 3.69 5.50
CA VAL A 19 35.73 5.16 5.42
C VAL A 19 37.01 5.66 4.74
N ALA A 20 38.16 5.00 4.98
CA ALA A 20 39.43 5.34 4.34
C ALA A 20 39.50 4.99 2.84
N LYS A 21 38.67 4.05 2.36
CA LYS A 21 38.60 3.63 0.95
C LYS A 21 37.60 4.44 0.10
N SER A 22 36.80 5.29 0.72
CA SER A 22 35.86 6.18 0.03
C SER A 22 36.58 7.45 -0.47
N THR A 23 36.37 7.79 -1.75
CA THR A 23 37.13 8.84 -2.46
C THR A 23 36.43 10.20 -2.53
N THR A 24 35.22 10.35 -1.98
CA THR A 24 34.48 11.64 -1.93
C THR A 24 33.77 11.81 -0.59
N ASP A 25 33.70 13.03 -0.05
CA ASP A 25 33.08 13.29 1.26
C ASP A 25 31.58 12.95 1.30
N GLU A 26 30.86 13.16 0.19
CA GLU A 26 29.44 12.81 0.04
C GLU A 26 29.20 11.28 0.12
N SER A 27 30.14 10.47 -0.39
CA SER A 27 30.06 9.00 -0.26
C SER A 27 30.45 8.50 1.13
N LYS A 28 31.16 9.31 1.94
CA LYS A 28 31.49 8.97 3.33
C LYS A 28 30.28 9.09 4.24
N GLU A 29 29.49 10.15 4.08
CA GLU A 29 28.24 10.35 4.85
C GLU A 29 27.21 9.26 4.52
N GLU A 30 27.00 8.95 3.24
CA GLU A 30 26.10 7.87 2.82
C GLU A 30 26.55 6.48 3.34
N LEU A 31 27.87 6.23 3.40
CA LEU A 31 28.44 5.01 3.99
C LEU A 31 28.22 4.94 5.50
N VAL A 32 28.35 6.06 6.22
CA VAL A 32 28.10 6.13 7.66
C VAL A 32 26.64 5.86 7.96
N GLU A 33 25.71 6.49 7.24
CA GLU A 33 24.27 6.24 7.38
C GLU A 33 23.90 4.78 7.10
N ARG A 34 24.48 4.18 6.05
CA ARG A 34 24.24 2.76 5.72
C ARG A 34 24.74 1.82 6.81
N ILE A 35 25.87 2.15 7.43
CA ILE A 35 26.43 1.38 8.55
C ILE A 35 25.54 1.54 9.79
N GLU A 36 25.10 2.74 10.12
CA GLU A 36 24.17 2.98 11.24
C GLU A 36 22.82 2.28 11.02
N TYR A 37 22.31 2.26 9.79
CA TYR A 37 21.12 1.51 9.43
C TYR A 37 21.28 0.01 9.68
N LEU A 38 22.42 -0.57 9.30
CA LEU A 38 22.72 -1.99 9.55
C LEU A 38 22.94 -2.29 11.04
N GLU A 39 23.50 -1.34 11.81
CA GLU A 39 23.62 -1.47 13.28
C GLU A 39 22.25 -1.40 13.98
N ASN A 40 21.32 -0.65 13.41
CA ASN A 40 19.97 -0.50 13.95
C ASN A 40 18.97 -1.52 13.41
N ALA A 41 19.33 -2.35 12.44
CA ALA A 41 18.47 -3.41 11.95
C ALA A 41 18.35 -4.54 13.00
N ASP A 42 17.11 -4.95 13.30
CA ASP A 42 16.85 -6.15 14.09
C ASP A 42 16.81 -7.36 13.15
N TYR A 43 17.75 -8.28 13.31
CA TYR A 43 17.86 -9.48 12.48
C TYR A 43 17.27 -10.66 13.23
N VAL A 44 16.34 -11.36 12.59
CA VAL A 44 15.76 -12.59 13.11
C VAL A 44 16.45 -13.78 12.47
N TYR A 45 17.08 -14.62 13.29
CA TYR A 45 17.73 -15.86 12.88
C TYR A 45 16.92 -17.06 13.38
N LEU A 46 16.68 -18.02 12.48
CA LEU A 46 16.06 -19.31 12.78
C LEU A 46 17.12 -20.40 12.72
N SER A 47 17.33 -21.11 13.82
CA SER A 47 18.22 -22.28 13.86
C SER A 47 17.58 -23.49 13.18
N GLU A 48 18.41 -24.47 12.82
CA GLU A 48 17.96 -25.73 12.25
C GLU A 48 17.03 -26.54 13.19
N THR A 49 17.14 -26.31 14.49
CA THR A 49 16.30 -26.92 15.55
C THR A 49 15.00 -26.15 15.78
N GLY A 50 14.77 -25.06 15.06
CA GLY A 50 13.57 -24.23 15.14
C GLY A 50 13.65 -23.08 16.13
N GLU A 51 14.72 -22.94 16.89
CA GLU A 51 14.91 -21.83 17.83
C GLU A 51 15.08 -20.50 17.06
N VAL A 52 14.30 -19.49 17.45
CA VAL A 52 14.26 -18.15 16.86
C VAL A 52 15.00 -17.19 17.78
N TYR A 53 15.91 -16.40 17.20
CA TYR A 53 16.71 -15.41 17.91
C TYR A 53 16.61 -14.06 17.20
N SER A 54 16.53 -12.97 17.96
CA SER A 54 16.70 -11.61 17.48
C SER A 54 18.06 -11.08 17.91
N SER A 55 18.72 -10.34 17.02
CA SER A 55 19.99 -9.67 17.33
C SER A 55 19.86 -8.65 18.48
N LYS A 56 18.68 -8.06 18.67
CA LYS A 56 18.42 -7.07 19.74
C LYS A 56 17.75 -7.65 20.99
N ARG A 57 16.90 -8.66 20.84
CA ARG A 57 16.00 -9.15 21.90
C ARG A 57 16.39 -10.54 22.42
N GLY A 58 17.42 -11.15 21.85
CA GLY A 58 17.90 -12.47 22.26
C GLY A 58 16.94 -13.57 21.82
N TYR A 59 16.82 -14.62 22.63
CA TYR A 59 15.95 -15.76 22.32
C TYR A 59 14.48 -15.35 22.30
N LEU A 60 13.81 -15.60 21.18
CA LEU A 60 12.41 -15.25 20.94
C LEU A 60 11.46 -16.44 21.04
N GLY A 61 11.97 -17.67 21.21
CA GLY A 61 11.16 -18.89 21.30
C GLY A 61 11.55 -19.92 20.25
N LYS A 62 10.77 -21.01 20.14
CA LYS A 62 11.03 -22.11 19.20
C LYS A 62 9.87 -22.20 18.20
N ALA A 63 10.17 -21.98 16.92
CA ALA A 63 9.29 -22.26 15.80
C ALA A 63 9.33 -23.77 15.48
N GLU A 64 8.18 -24.42 15.55
CA GLU A 64 8.07 -25.82 15.16
C GLU A 64 7.90 -25.94 13.63
N LYS A 65 8.68 -26.83 13.02
CA LYS A 65 8.55 -27.17 11.60
C LYS A 65 7.34 -28.09 11.44
N GLN A 66 6.22 -27.58 10.95
CA GLN A 66 5.01 -28.37 10.75
C GLN A 66 5.24 -29.40 9.63
N ALA A 67 5.20 -30.68 9.97
CA ALA A 67 5.22 -31.78 9.01
C ALA A 67 3.86 -31.87 8.30
N THR A 68 3.91 -31.92 6.97
CA THR A 68 2.87 -32.32 6.01
C THR A 68 1.42 -32.03 6.43
N LEU A 69 0.88 -30.90 5.96
CA LEU A 69 -0.54 -30.57 6.08
C LEU A 69 -1.36 -31.52 5.20
N THR A 70 -1.91 -32.55 5.83
CA THR A 70 -3.18 -33.14 5.38
C THR A 70 -4.29 -32.16 5.77
N GLU A 71 -5.20 -31.92 4.83
CA GLU A 71 -6.30 -30.96 4.92
C GLU A 71 -7.05 -30.98 6.27
N ASN A 72 -7.55 -29.78 6.61
CA ASN A 72 -8.44 -29.44 7.73
C ASN A 72 -7.76 -29.08 9.05
N ASN A 73 -7.43 -27.80 9.20
CA ASN A 73 -8.03 -26.94 10.23
C ASN A 73 -7.52 -25.49 10.09
N ALA A 74 -8.47 -24.58 9.86
CA ALA A 74 -8.26 -23.14 9.78
C ALA A 74 -7.73 -22.58 11.11
N ILE A 75 -6.68 -21.76 11.05
CA ILE A 75 -6.26 -20.90 12.15
C ILE A 75 -6.83 -19.51 11.88
N SER A 76 -7.88 -19.18 12.63
CA SER A 76 -8.40 -17.81 12.76
C SER A 76 -7.83 -17.19 14.03
N SER A 77 -7.22 -16.02 13.90
CA SER A 77 -7.34 -14.97 14.92
C SER A 77 -7.18 -13.59 14.29
N LEU A 78 -7.97 -13.33 13.24
CA LEU A 78 -8.71 -12.07 13.17
C LEU A 78 -9.78 -12.14 14.27
N ALA A 79 -10.02 -11.04 14.98
CA ALA A 79 -11.18 -10.95 15.88
C ALA A 79 -12.43 -11.42 15.12
N PRO A 80 -13.31 -12.25 15.72
CA PRO A 80 -14.46 -12.80 15.00
C PRO A 80 -15.31 -11.65 14.47
N MET A 81 -15.37 -11.52 13.14
CA MET A 81 -16.35 -10.68 12.46
C MET A 81 -17.73 -11.15 12.94
N SER A 82 -18.56 -10.24 13.44
CA SER A 82 -19.90 -10.60 13.93
C SER A 82 -20.87 -11.03 12.81
N GLN A 83 -20.42 -11.14 11.56
CA GLN A 83 -21.15 -11.65 10.40
C GLN A 83 -20.17 -12.38 9.46
N ALA A 84 -20.60 -13.50 8.86
CA ALA A 84 -19.90 -14.21 7.80
C ALA A 84 -19.68 -13.29 6.58
N ASP A 85 -18.63 -13.56 5.78
CA ASP A 85 -18.17 -12.76 4.62
C ASP A 85 -19.23 -11.84 4.00
N PRO A 86 -19.10 -10.51 4.11
CA PRO A 86 -20.15 -9.59 3.67
C PRO A 86 -20.36 -9.67 2.16
N THR A 87 -21.63 -9.65 1.76
CA THR A 87 -22.03 -9.55 0.36
C THR A 87 -21.61 -8.20 -0.24
N PRO A 88 -21.50 -8.07 -1.58
CA PRO A 88 -21.24 -6.77 -2.22
C PRO A 88 -22.15 -5.63 -1.76
N SER A 89 -23.44 -5.93 -1.50
CA SER A 89 -24.41 -4.94 -1.00
C SER A 89 -24.15 -4.48 0.43
N GLU A 90 -23.51 -5.32 1.23
CA GLU A 90 -23.14 -5.04 2.62
C GLU A 90 -21.79 -4.34 2.72
N ILE A 91 -21.00 -4.26 1.66
CA ILE A 91 -19.71 -3.55 1.67
C ILE A 91 -19.91 -2.12 1.18
N HIS A 92 -19.35 -1.12 1.89
CA HIS A 92 -19.31 0.25 1.41
C HIS A 92 -18.47 0.35 0.11
N GLY A 93 -19.15 0.64 -1.00
CA GLY A 93 -18.58 0.61 -2.36
C GLY A 93 -18.60 -0.76 -3.01
N GLY A 94 -19.06 -1.82 -2.34
CA GLY A 94 -19.03 -3.20 -2.83
C GLY A 94 -19.88 -3.44 -4.09
N SER A 95 -20.94 -2.65 -4.29
CA SER A 95 -21.77 -2.73 -5.51
C SER A 95 -21.12 -2.08 -6.74
N THR A 96 -19.89 -1.60 -6.66
CA THR A 96 -19.21 -0.90 -7.77
C THR A 96 -18.25 -1.79 -8.56
N GLY A 97 -17.91 -2.97 -8.05
CA GLY A 97 -17.00 -3.90 -8.68
C GLY A 97 -16.23 -4.74 -7.69
N ALA A 98 -15.20 -5.42 -8.17
CA ALA A 98 -14.28 -6.18 -7.34
C ALA A 98 -13.05 -5.33 -6.98
N PHE A 99 -12.60 -5.37 -5.74
CA PHE A 99 -11.44 -4.66 -5.23
C PHE A 99 -10.79 -5.34 -4.02
N GLU A 100 -9.50 -5.11 -3.86
CA GLU A 100 -8.81 -5.14 -2.58
C GLU A 100 -8.74 -3.70 -2.06
N ARG A 101 -9.14 -3.48 -0.80
CA ARG A 101 -8.96 -2.19 -0.12
C ARG A 101 -8.26 -2.41 1.22
N LYS A 102 -7.20 -1.64 1.45
CA LYS A 102 -6.56 -1.47 2.76
C LYS A 102 -6.75 -0.03 3.21
N GLN A 103 -7.17 0.17 4.45
CA GLN A 103 -7.45 1.49 5.02
C GLN A 103 -6.92 1.57 6.43
N LEU A 104 -6.28 2.68 6.80
CA LEU A 104 -5.79 2.94 8.16
C LEU A 104 -6.87 3.62 9.01
N ASN A 105 -6.68 3.61 10.33
CA ASN A 105 -7.55 4.35 11.25
C ASN A 105 -7.63 5.85 10.94
N PHE A 106 -8.71 6.48 11.40
CA PHE A 106 -8.93 7.93 11.31
C PHE A 106 -7.98 8.63 12.28
N SER A 107 -6.80 9.02 11.81
CA SER A 107 -5.68 9.46 12.66
C SER A 107 -4.93 10.68 12.12
N GLY A 108 -5.59 11.43 11.25
CA GLY A 108 -5.08 12.71 10.75
C GLY A 108 -4.06 12.57 9.63
N PHE A 109 -4.24 11.58 8.75
CA PHE A 109 -3.33 11.37 7.63
C PHE A 109 -3.49 12.46 6.56
N ASP A 110 -2.37 12.96 6.06
CA ASP A 110 -2.34 14.02 5.05
C ASP A 110 -1.57 13.64 3.79
N GLY A 111 -0.85 12.52 3.79
CA GLY A 111 -0.06 12.06 2.67
C GLY A 111 0.17 10.56 2.68
N ILE A 112 0.34 10.02 1.48
CA ILE A 112 0.75 8.64 1.21
C ILE A 112 1.68 8.62 0.00
N THR A 113 2.72 7.81 0.08
CA THR A 113 3.71 7.62 -0.98
C THR A 113 4.14 6.16 -1.06
N GLY A 114 4.61 5.74 -2.22
CA GLY A 114 5.27 4.45 -2.41
C GLY A 114 5.47 4.13 -3.88
N ASN A 115 5.86 2.90 -4.14
CA ASN A 115 6.01 2.39 -5.50
C ASN A 115 4.79 1.55 -5.87
N VAL A 116 4.31 1.74 -7.10
CA VAL A 116 3.10 1.07 -7.60
C VAL A 116 3.42 0.36 -8.89
N THR A 117 3.28 -0.95 -8.91
CA THR A 117 3.22 -1.71 -10.17
C THR A 117 1.78 -1.71 -10.66
N LEU A 118 1.55 -1.12 -11.83
CA LEU A 118 0.24 -1.09 -12.49
C LEU A 118 -0.10 -2.47 -13.05
N LEU A 119 -1.39 -2.79 -13.11
CA LEU A 119 -1.82 -4.13 -13.50
C LEU A 119 -1.59 -4.38 -15.00
N SER A 120 -1.41 -5.65 -15.35
CA SER A 120 -1.65 -6.12 -16.70
C SER A 120 -3.12 -6.47 -16.89
N ILE A 121 -3.75 -5.92 -17.93
CA ILE A 121 -5.18 -6.01 -18.16
C ILE A 121 -5.48 -6.91 -19.35
N SER A 122 -6.43 -7.82 -19.19
CA SER A 122 -6.90 -8.67 -20.30
C SER A 122 -8.38 -9.00 -20.19
N ASN A 123 -9.00 -9.30 -21.34
CA ASN A 123 -10.37 -9.80 -21.45
C ASN A 123 -11.44 -8.94 -20.75
N LEU A 124 -11.27 -7.62 -20.69
CA LEU A 124 -12.28 -6.74 -20.09
C LEU A 124 -13.63 -6.90 -20.78
N GLY A 125 -14.66 -7.09 -19.97
CA GLY A 125 -16.05 -7.05 -20.40
C GLY A 125 -16.56 -5.64 -20.63
N ALA A 126 -17.80 -5.55 -21.14
CA ALA A 126 -18.46 -4.27 -21.33
C ALA A 126 -18.65 -3.53 -19.99
N ASN A 127 -18.31 -2.24 -19.99
CA ASN A 127 -18.40 -1.33 -18.83
C ASN A 127 -17.55 -1.79 -17.63
N GLU A 128 -16.46 -2.52 -17.88
CA GLU A 128 -15.44 -2.80 -16.87
C GLU A 128 -14.32 -1.77 -16.95
N GLN A 129 -13.85 -1.31 -15.80
CA GLN A 129 -12.72 -0.38 -15.72
C GLN A 129 -11.81 -0.70 -14.53
N PRO A 130 -10.56 -1.10 -14.78
CA PRO A 130 -9.56 -1.26 -13.73
C PRO A 130 -9.06 0.06 -13.12
N TRP A 131 -8.79 0.06 -11.81
CA TRP A 131 -8.26 1.22 -11.06
C TRP A 131 -7.20 0.79 -10.04
N VAL A 132 -6.25 1.70 -9.79
CA VAL A 132 -5.25 1.60 -8.72
C VAL A 132 -5.12 2.97 -8.10
N TYR A 133 -5.46 3.13 -6.83
CA TYR A 133 -5.54 4.46 -6.23
C TYR A 133 -5.27 4.49 -4.75
N TYR A 134 -4.88 5.68 -4.30
CA TYR A 134 -4.94 6.10 -2.92
C TYR A 134 -6.19 6.94 -2.68
N GLY A 135 -6.60 7.06 -1.42
CA GLY A 135 -7.68 7.98 -1.06
C GLY A 135 -7.59 8.45 0.37
N PHE A 136 -8.27 9.57 0.63
CA PHE A 136 -8.54 10.05 1.98
C PHE A 136 -10.03 10.05 2.23
N ASP A 137 -10.42 9.46 3.35
CA ASP A 137 -11.81 9.44 3.81
C ASP A 137 -11.92 10.24 5.11
N SER A 138 -13.01 11.00 5.25
CA SER A 138 -13.39 11.69 6.48
C SER A 138 -14.66 11.06 7.05
N ASN A 139 -14.80 11.08 8.38
CA ASN A 139 -16.01 10.61 9.05
C ASN A 139 -17.22 11.52 8.83
N THR A 140 -17.00 12.79 8.46
CA THR A 140 -18.05 13.81 8.36
C THR A 140 -18.07 14.52 7.01
N GLN A 141 -16.99 14.40 6.24
CA GLN A 141 -16.83 15.05 4.94
C GLN A 141 -16.66 13.97 3.86
N GLY A 142 -17.05 14.27 2.61
CA GLY A 142 -16.86 13.33 1.50
C GLY A 142 -15.38 13.00 1.28
N GLY A 143 -15.08 11.86 0.63
CA GLY A 143 -13.70 11.44 0.36
C GLY A 143 -13.08 12.08 -0.89
N ILE A 144 -11.78 11.86 -1.07
CA ILE A 144 -11.02 12.18 -2.28
C ILE A 144 -10.15 10.98 -2.66
N GLU A 145 -10.09 10.65 -3.95
CA GLU A 145 -9.30 9.52 -4.46
C GLU A 145 -8.36 10.01 -5.56
N GLY A 146 -7.12 9.53 -5.56
CA GLY A 146 -6.08 9.89 -6.52
C GLY A 146 -5.28 8.67 -6.94
N GLY A 147 -5.15 8.43 -8.23
CA GLY A 147 -4.70 7.14 -8.73
C GLY A 147 -4.47 7.08 -10.23
N TYR A 148 -4.44 5.87 -10.74
CA TYR A 148 -4.48 5.55 -12.16
C TYR A 148 -5.76 4.79 -12.51
N ALA A 149 -6.33 5.14 -13.66
CA ALA A 149 -7.50 4.52 -14.25
C ALA A 149 -7.14 3.94 -15.62
N TYR A 150 -7.45 2.68 -15.86
CA TYR A 150 -7.20 2.09 -17.17
C TYR A 150 -8.23 2.61 -18.18
N GLN A 151 -7.74 3.17 -19.28
CA GLN A 151 -8.54 3.70 -20.38
C GLN A 151 -8.70 2.61 -21.43
N THR A 152 -9.88 1.99 -21.48
CA THR A 152 -10.14 0.82 -22.33
C THR A 152 -9.96 1.09 -23.83
N GLY A 153 -10.31 2.31 -24.29
CA GLY A 153 -10.16 2.72 -25.68
C GLY A 153 -8.71 2.88 -26.14
N THR A 154 -7.83 3.40 -25.28
CA THR A 154 -6.42 3.65 -25.62
C THR A 154 -5.47 2.60 -25.07
N LYS A 155 -5.96 1.71 -24.19
CA LYS A 155 -5.19 0.67 -23.50
C LYS A 155 -4.01 1.23 -22.72
N LYS A 156 -4.26 2.30 -21.97
CA LYS A 156 -3.27 3.00 -21.14
C LYS A 156 -3.84 3.35 -19.78
N TRP A 157 -2.97 3.42 -18.78
CA TRP A 157 -3.29 3.93 -17.46
C TRP A 157 -3.15 5.45 -17.44
N LEU A 158 -4.22 6.16 -17.10
CA LEU A 158 -4.21 7.61 -17.00
C LEU A 158 -4.35 8.06 -15.55
N PRO A 159 -3.50 8.99 -15.05
CA PRO A 159 -3.68 9.51 -13.71
C PRO A 159 -5.01 10.26 -13.57
N PHE A 160 -5.61 10.19 -12.40
CA PHE A 160 -6.87 10.88 -12.10
C PHE A 160 -6.91 11.34 -10.65
N ILE A 161 -7.75 12.36 -10.40
CA ILE A 161 -8.32 12.62 -9.08
C ILE A 161 -9.84 12.56 -9.20
N ARG A 162 -10.50 11.84 -8.29
CA ARG A 162 -11.94 11.80 -8.14
C ARG A 162 -12.33 12.65 -6.93
N ASN A 163 -13.18 13.63 -7.15
CA ASN A 163 -13.76 14.50 -6.13
C ASN A 163 -15.30 14.48 -6.19
N ALA A 164 -15.95 15.37 -5.43
CA ALA A 164 -17.41 15.49 -5.40
C ALA A 164 -18.03 15.80 -6.78
N ASN A 165 -17.26 16.38 -7.70
CA ASN A 165 -17.71 16.75 -9.04
C ASN A 165 -17.41 15.66 -10.09
N GLY A 166 -16.84 14.52 -9.68
CA GLY A 166 -16.54 13.39 -10.55
C GLY A 166 -15.05 13.16 -10.77
N PHE A 167 -14.70 12.59 -11.92
CA PHE A 167 -13.34 12.20 -12.26
C PHE A 167 -12.67 13.28 -13.10
N VAL A 168 -11.45 13.64 -12.71
CA VAL A 168 -10.64 14.60 -13.43
C VAL A 168 -9.30 13.98 -13.77
N TYR A 169 -9.08 13.73 -15.05
CA TYR A 169 -7.90 13.06 -15.57
C TYR A 169 -6.73 14.02 -15.80
N ALA A 170 -5.51 13.52 -15.65
CA ALA A 170 -4.29 14.25 -16.00
C ALA A 170 -4.09 14.30 -17.53
N ASP A 171 -3.10 15.08 -17.96
CA ASP A 171 -2.69 15.13 -19.36
C ASP A 171 -2.23 13.74 -19.86
N PRO A 172 -2.59 13.31 -21.10
CA PRO A 172 -2.18 12.02 -21.66
C PRO A 172 -0.68 11.77 -21.72
N THR A 173 0.18 12.81 -21.63
CA THR A 173 1.63 12.67 -21.52
C THR A 173 2.07 11.88 -20.27
N TYR A 174 1.27 11.85 -19.22
CA TYR A 174 1.52 11.06 -18.00
C TYR A 174 0.96 9.64 -18.08
N ALA A 175 0.41 9.23 -19.22
CA ALA A 175 -0.16 7.89 -19.37
C ALA A 175 0.93 6.80 -19.29
N LYS A 176 0.61 5.69 -18.63
CA LYS A 176 1.50 4.53 -18.48
C LYS A 176 0.95 3.31 -19.22
N LEU A 177 1.82 2.35 -19.50
CA LEU A 177 1.46 1.05 -20.03
C LEU A 177 1.21 0.06 -18.87
N ASP A 178 0.61 -1.07 -19.21
CA ASP A 178 0.44 -2.20 -18.31
C ASP A 178 1.78 -2.67 -17.74
N GLY A 179 1.79 -3.08 -16.46
CA GLY A 179 2.98 -3.57 -15.79
C GLY A 179 4.03 -2.51 -15.46
N ASN A 180 3.83 -1.24 -15.83
CA ASN A 180 4.75 -0.18 -15.45
C ASN A 180 4.84 -0.04 -13.93
N VAL A 181 6.07 0.15 -13.44
CA VAL A 181 6.33 0.57 -12.06
C VAL A 181 6.39 2.10 -12.03
N VAL A 182 5.53 2.71 -11.22
CA VAL A 182 5.53 4.13 -10.90
C VAL A 182 6.26 4.31 -9.57
N ASN A 183 7.47 4.84 -9.63
CA ASN A 183 8.29 5.10 -8.44
C ASN A 183 7.88 6.42 -7.80
N ASN A 184 7.90 6.47 -6.45
CA ASN A 184 7.55 7.66 -5.68
C ASN A 184 6.18 8.24 -6.06
N PHE A 185 5.21 7.36 -6.29
CA PHE A 185 3.83 7.76 -6.52
C PHE A 185 3.26 8.30 -5.22
N LYS A 186 2.88 9.59 -5.21
CA LYS A 186 2.47 10.28 -3.98
C LYS A 186 1.12 10.95 -4.16
N PHE A 187 0.28 10.81 -3.14
CA PHE A 187 -0.99 11.51 -3.02
C PHE A 187 -1.08 12.19 -1.66
N TYR A 188 -1.33 13.49 -1.64
CA TYR A 188 -1.39 14.24 -0.39
C TYR A 188 -2.39 15.39 -0.47
N VAL A 189 -2.82 15.88 0.70
CA VAL A 189 -3.65 17.06 0.84
C VAL A 189 -2.89 18.16 1.56
N ARG A 190 -3.06 19.41 1.14
CA ARG A 190 -2.42 20.56 1.77
C ARG A 190 -3.34 21.76 1.76
N LEU A 191 -3.39 22.48 2.88
CA LEU A 191 -4.02 23.78 2.95
C LEU A 191 -3.08 24.82 2.35
N GLN A 192 -3.54 25.53 1.33
CA GLN A 192 -2.81 26.65 0.77
C GLN A 192 -3.10 27.92 1.57
N THR A 193 -2.17 28.87 1.54
CA THR A 193 -2.36 30.18 2.19
C THR A 193 -3.65 30.83 1.68
N ASP A 194 -4.41 31.43 2.60
CA ASP A 194 -5.68 32.11 2.34
C ASP A 194 -6.79 31.23 1.75
N GLN A 195 -6.67 29.90 1.85
CA GLN A 195 -7.73 28.96 1.47
C GLN A 195 -8.44 28.40 2.70
N THR A 196 -9.76 28.20 2.58
CA THR A 196 -10.58 27.51 3.59
C THR A 196 -10.50 25.99 3.44
N TYR A 197 -10.33 25.51 2.21
CA TYR A 197 -10.37 24.09 1.88
C TYR A 197 -9.00 23.57 1.49
N TYR A 198 -8.70 22.33 1.90
CA TYR A 198 -7.48 21.65 1.48
C TYR A 198 -7.55 21.32 -0.02
N THR A 199 -6.39 21.30 -0.66
CA THR A 199 -6.22 20.87 -2.06
C THR A 199 -5.50 19.53 -2.07
N ALA A 200 -6.00 18.58 -2.84
CA ALA A 200 -5.36 17.29 -3.09
C ALA A 200 -4.39 17.40 -4.27
N TYR A 201 -3.25 16.73 -4.16
CA TYR A 201 -2.18 16.71 -5.15
C TYR A 201 -1.77 15.27 -5.44
N LEU A 202 -1.65 14.94 -6.72
CA LEU A 202 -1.15 13.67 -7.22
C LEU A 202 0.21 13.91 -7.90
N ILE A 203 1.22 13.17 -7.45
CA ILE A 203 2.59 13.27 -7.92
C ILE A 203 3.01 11.94 -8.55
N ASP A 204 3.65 12.02 -9.72
CA ASP A 204 4.31 10.91 -10.41
C ASP A 204 5.71 11.37 -10.83
N GLY A 205 6.74 10.60 -10.44
CA GLY A 205 8.12 10.89 -10.83
C GLY A 205 8.63 12.26 -10.37
N GLY A 206 8.08 12.80 -9.29
CA GLY A 206 8.41 14.13 -8.76
C GLY A 206 7.63 15.30 -9.38
N ALA A 207 6.79 15.06 -10.39
CA ALA A 207 5.94 16.08 -11.00
C ALA A 207 4.51 16.03 -10.46
N THR A 208 3.92 17.20 -10.19
CA THR A 208 2.47 17.29 -9.93
C THR A 208 1.72 17.06 -11.23
N VAL A 209 1.09 15.89 -11.35
CA VAL A 209 0.35 15.50 -12.56
C VAL A 209 -1.13 15.89 -12.50
N ARG A 210 -1.67 16.03 -11.28
CA ARG A 210 -3.03 16.49 -11.07
C ARG A 210 -3.19 17.13 -9.69
N PHE A 211 -4.11 18.08 -9.59
CA PHE A 211 -4.61 18.58 -8.32
C PHE A 211 -6.13 18.83 -8.40
N ALA A 212 -6.80 18.85 -7.24
CA ALA A 212 -8.21 19.18 -7.14
C ALA A 212 -8.57 19.70 -5.74
N SER A 213 -9.56 20.59 -5.66
CA SER A 213 -10.14 21.00 -4.38
C SER A 213 -10.80 19.81 -3.67
N THR A 214 -10.67 19.79 -2.35
CA THR A 214 -11.32 18.81 -1.47
C THR A 214 -12.45 19.46 -0.68
N PRO A 215 -13.38 18.67 -0.09
CA PRO A 215 -14.35 19.20 0.86
C PRO A 215 -13.73 19.41 2.26
N PHE A 216 -12.45 19.12 2.46
CA PHE A 216 -11.84 19.13 3.79
C PHE A 216 -11.54 20.55 4.24
N THR A 217 -12.01 20.89 5.43
CA THR A 217 -11.65 22.12 6.17
C THR A 217 -10.83 21.80 7.43
N ASN A 218 -10.86 20.55 7.87
CA ASN A 218 -10.06 20.01 8.95
C ASN A 218 -9.64 18.59 8.55
N ILE A 219 -8.37 18.26 8.76
CA ILE A 219 -7.82 16.95 8.42
C ILE A 219 -7.39 16.12 9.62
N SER A 220 -7.63 16.58 10.86
CA SER A 220 -7.14 15.94 12.09
C SER A 220 -7.63 14.50 12.31
N SER A 221 -8.69 14.10 11.61
CA SER A 221 -9.26 12.76 11.67
C SER A 221 -9.26 12.06 10.31
N LEU A 222 -8.55 12.55 9.28
CA LEU A 222 -8.52 11.84 8.00
C LEU A 222 -7.94 10.43 8.14
N SER A 223 -8.61 9.48 7.49
CA SER A 223 -8.11 8.14 7.21
C SER A 223 -7.50 8.11 5.82
N VAL A 224 -6.49 7.27 5.62
CA VAL A 224 -5.88 7.03 4.31
C VAL A 224 -6.11 5.58 3.88
N LYS A 225 -6.37 5.38 2.58
CA LYS A 225 -6.58 4.07 1.96
C LYS A 225 -5.76 3.88 0.71
N ARG A 226 -5.51 2.61 0.37
CA ARG A 226 -5.03 2.15 -0.93
C ARG A 226 -5.97 1.07 -1.45
N ALA A 227 -6.22 1.07 -2.75
CA ALA A 227 -7.12 0.12 -3.35
C ALA A 227 -6.75 -0.22 -4.79
N THR A 228 -6.99 -1.48 -5.13
CA THR A 228 -6.83 -2.05 -6.47
C THR A 228 -8.18 -2.63 -6.85
N SER A 229 -8.71 -2.29 -8.03
CA SER A 229 -10.07 -2.69 -8.40
C SER A 229 -10.28 -2.95 -9.88
N ILE A 230 -11.36 -3.67 -10.19
CA ILE A 230 -12.07 -3.64 -11.47
C ILE A 230 -13.50 -3.19 -11.16
N ALA A 231 -13.82 -1.95 -11.53
CA ALA A 231 -15.18 -1.44 -11.46
C ALA A 231 -16.04 -2.04 -12.58
N LYS A 232 -17.34 -2.24 -12.32
CA LYS A 232 -18.32 -2.71 -13.29
C LYS A 232 -19.65 -2.01 -13.06
N GLU A 233 -20.16 -1.35 -14.09
CA GLU A 233 -21.53 -0.84 -14.04
C GLU A 233 -22.53 -2.01 -13.95
N GLY A 234 -23.45 -1.93 -12.98
CA GLY A 234 -24.39 -3.01 -12.69
C GLY A 234 -23.73 -4.23 -12.07
N PHE A 235 -22.65 -4.05 -11.30
CA PHE A 235 -21.98 -5.16 -10.62
C PHE A 235 -22.95 -5.91 -9.68
N ASN A 236 -23.03 -7.23 -9.84
CA ASN A 236 -23.90 -8.09 -9.04
C ASN A 236 -23.12 -9.11 -8.18
N GLY A 237 -21.80 -8.95 -8.08
CA GLY A 237 -20.94 -9.88 -7.37
C GLY A 237 -20.33 -11.00 -8.24
N SER A 238 -20.76 -11.18 -9.48
CA SER A 238 -20.31 -12.33 -10.27
C SER A 238 -20.09 -12.06 -11.77
N ASN A 239 -20.33 -10.82 -12.19
CA ASN A 239 -20.36 -10.38 -13.59
C ASN A 239 -19.16 -9.52 -14.00
N ILE A 240 -18.00 -9.77 -13.40
CA ILE A 240 -16.71 -9.31 -13.92
C ILE A 240 -16.07 -10.47 -14.69
N SER A 241 -15.74 -10.21 -15.94
CA SER A 241 -15.10 -11.13 -16.89
C SER A 241 -13.63 -10.82 -17.10
N GLY A 242 -13.26 -9.55 -16.95
CA GLY A 242 -11.91 -9.06 -17.06
C GLY A 242 -10.96 -9.61 -16.00
N LYS A 243 -9.69 -9.58 -16.38
CA LYS A 243 -8.59 -9.94 -15.50
C LYS A 243 -7.66 -8.75 -15.35
N SER A 244 -7.29 -8.48 -14.12
CA SER A 244 -6.24 -7.55 -13.79
C SER A 244 -5.18 -8.29 -12.98
N MET A 245 -3.94 -8.28 -13.45
CA MET A 245 -2.89 -9.16 -12.95
C MET A 245 -1.71 -8.36 -12.40
N ASN A 246 -1.07 -8.92 -11.38
CA ASN A 246 0.25 -8.51 -10.91
C ASN A 246 0.36 -7.04 -10.45
N GLN A 247 -0.67 -6.52 -9.77
CA GLN A 247 -0.53 -5.25 -9.06
C GLN A 247 0.38 -5.42 -7.86
N LYS A 248 1.24 -4.44 -7.58
CA LYS A 248 2.03 -4.43 -6.34
C LYS A 248 2.07 -3.05 -5.73
N TRP A 249 1.84 -3.00 -4.43
CA TRP A 249 2.16 -1.85 -3.59
C TRP A 249 3.46 -2.15 -2.86
N ASP A 250 4.48 -1.32 -3.05
CA ASP A 250 5.79 -1.52 -2.42
C ASP A 250 6.25 -0.26 -1.70
N SER A 251 6.99 -0.45 -0.60
CA SER A 251 7.53 0.64 0.23
C SER A 251 6.49 1.72 0.56
N ILE A 252 5.26 1.32 0.92
CA ILE A 252 4.20 2.28 1.22
C ILE A 252 4.46 2.97 2.55
N GLN A 253 4.46 4.29 2.51
CA GLN A 253 4.63 5.16 3.66
C GLN A 253 3.53 6.21 3.71
N VAL A 254 3.21 6.69 4.90
CA VAL A 254 2.15 7.67 5.15
C VAL A 254 2.65 8.77 6.07
N SER A 255 2.09 9.97 5.92
CA SER A 255 2.35 11.13 6.78
C SER A 255 1.07 11.55 7.50
N LYS A 256 1.25 12.15 8.67
CA LYS A 256 0.17 12.79 9.45
C LYS A 256 0.32 14.30 9.37
N SER A 257 -0.80 15.01 9.49
CA SER A 257 -0.90 16.47 9.36
C SER A 257 -0.03 17.29 10.33
N ASN A 258 0.50 16.65 11.37
CA ASN A 258 1.36 17.26 12.38
C ASN A 258 2.78 16.67 12.38
N SER A 259 3.19 16.03 11.28
CA SER A 259 4.47 15.36 11.13
C SER A 259 5.11 15.73 9.80
N ASP A 260 6.39 16.11 9.83
CA ASP A 260 7.20 16.33 8.62
C ASP A 260 7.75 15.02 8.02
N TYR A 261 7.51 13.90 8.71
CA TYR A 261 8.05 12.58 8.36
C TYR A 261 6.99 11.64 7.80
N TYR A 262 7.45 10.75 6.92
CA TYR A 262 6.72 9.59 6.43
C TYR A 262 7.15 8.33 7.18
N PHE A 263 6.18 7.56 7.66
CA PHE A 263 6.40 6.30 8.37
C PHE A 263 5.80 5.15 7.57
N ASN A 264 6.27 3.92 7.80
CA ASN A 264 5.80 2.78 7.04
C ASN A 264 4.31 2.52 7.33
N TRP A 265 3.55 2.11 6.30
CA TRP A 265 2.14 1.73 6.46
C TRP A 265 1.93 0.71 7.58
N SER A 266 2.86 -0.24 7.72
CA SER A 266 2.85 -1.29 8.74
C SER A 266 2.94 -0.79 10.18
N ASP A 267 3.33 0.47 10.38
CA ASP A 267 3.45 1.06 11.72
C ASP A 267 2.08 1.52 12.26
N TYR A 268 1.02 1.42 11.45
CA TYR A 268 -0.33 1.83 11.78
C TYR A 268 -1.32 0.67 11.64
N SER A 269 -2.32 0.64 12.54
CA SER A 269 -3.39 -0.35 12.48
C SER A 269 -4.37 -0.06 11.33
N GLU A 270 -4.75 -1.12 10.62
CA GLU A 270 -5.80 -1.08 9.60
C GLU A 270 -7.19 -0.93 10.27
N TYR A 271 -8.05 -0.11 9.66
CA TYR A 271 -9.42 0.15 10.08
C TYR A 271 -10.38 -0.81 9.40
N SER A 272 -11.31 -1.36 10.17
CA SER A 272 -12.50 -2.06 9.70
C SER A 272 -13.64 -1.87 10.69
N SER A 273 -14.86 -1.65 10.22
CA SER A 273 -16.03 -1.47 11.09
C SER A 273 -17.34 -1.81 10.40
N TRP A 274 -18.28 -2.37 11.17
CA TRP A 274 -19.69 -2.48 10.79
C TRP A 274 -20.45 -1.28 11.31
N THR A 275 -21.13 -0.55 10.43
CA THR A 275 -21.96 0.60 10.79
C THR A 275 -23.17 0.64 9.87
N ASN A 276 -24.37 0.78 10.43
CA ASN A 276 -25.63 0.83 9.66
C ASN A 276 -25.76 -0.32 8.64
N ASN A 277 -25.48 -1.56 9.08
CA ASN A 277 -25.49 -2.78 8.26
C ASN A 277 -24.56 -2.74 7.04
N LYS A 278 -23.50 -1.91 7.07
CA LYS A 278 -22.45 -1.88 6.06
C LYS A 278 -21.07 -2.02 6.66
N TRP A 279 -20.20 -2.72 5.94
CA TRP A 279 -18.77 -2.85 6.19
C TRP A 279 -18.01 -1.65 5.62
N TYR A 280 -17.20 -1.02 6.45
CA TYR A 280 -16.27 0.06 6.10
C TYR A 280 -14.83 -0.36 6.38
N GLY A 281 -13.88 0.24 5.67
CA GLY A 281 -12.47 -0.02 5.89
C GLY A 281 -11.92 -1.19 5.07
N THR A 282 -10.95 -1.89 5.64
CA THR A 282 -10.14 -2.91 4.99
C THR A 282 -10.96 -4.16 4.64
N ILE A 283 -10.95 -4.55 3.36
CA ILE A 283 -11.66 -5.73 2.86
C ILE A 283 -11.26 -6.12 1.43
N ASP A 284 -11.50 -7.39 1.12
CA ASP A 284 -11.58 -7.92 -0.24
C ASP A 284 -13.04 -8.05 -0.68
N CYS A 285 -13.41 -7.36 -1.75
CA CYS A 285 -14.72 -7.42 -2.36
C CYS A 285 -14.59 -7.94 -3.79
N ILE A 286 -15.17 -9.06 -4.19
CA ILE A 286 -15.43 -10.21 -3.33
C ILE A 286 -14.13 -10.99 -3.23
N ALA A 287 -13.86 -11.56 -2.06
CA ALA A 287 -12.66 -12.35 -1.79
C ALA A 287 -12.37 -13.44 -2.86
N SER A 288 -13.41 -14.05 -3.44
CA SER A 288 -13.27 -15.05 -4.50
C SER A 288 -12.63 -14.55 -5.80
N TYR A 289 -12.56 -13.22 -6.00
CA TYR A 289 -11.88 -12.63 -7.15
C TYR A 289 -10.41 -12.29 -6.86
N ILE A 290 -9.99 -12.25 -5.59
CA ILE A 290 -8.71 -11.68 -5.18
C ILE A 290 -7.69 -12.79 -4.98
N TYR A 291 -6.63 -12.77 -5.79
CA TYR A 291 -5.53 -13.73 -5.73
C TYR A 291 -4.23 -13.02 -5.40
N ARG A 292 -3.46 -13.59 -4.46
CA ARG A 292 -2.20 -13.02 -4.00
C ARG A 292 -1.05 -13.99 -4.17
N SER A 293 0.08 -13.50 -4.68
CA SER A 293 1.32 -14.27 -4.78
C SER A 293 2.53 -13.34 -4.80
N GLY A 294 3.57 -13.62 -4.00
CA GLY A 294 4.82 -12.84 -4.04
C GLY A 294 4.66 -11.33 -3.75
N GLY A 295 3.64 -10.94 -2.98
CA GLY A 295 3.32 -9.53 -2.73
C GLY A 295 2.52 -8.85 -3.84
N PHE A 296 2.15 -9.59 -4.89
CA PHE A 296 1.27 -9.11 -5.95
C PHE A 296 -0.19 -9.46 -5.66
N THR A 297 -1.11 -8.59 -6.07
CA THR A 297 -2.55 -8.80 -6.09
C THR A 297 -3.04 -8.89 -7.54
N SER A 298 -3.89 -9.87 -7.82
CA SER A 298 -4.61 -10.03 -9.09
C SER A 298 -6.11 -10.15 -8.83
N ILE A 299 -6.94 -9.62 -9.73
CA ILE A 299 -8.40 -9.65 -9.65
C ILE A 299 -8.95 -10.31 -10.92
N TYR A 300 -9.59 -11.46 -10.77
CA TYR A 300 -10.28 -12.17 -11.86
C TYR A 300 -11.26 -13.20 -11.32
N LYS A 301 -12.11 -13.74 -12.18
CA LYS A 301 -12.90 -14.94 -11.86
C LYS A 301 -12.15 -16.18 -12.36
N GLN A 302 -11.98 -17.20 -11.50
CA GLN A 302 -11.49 -18.53 -11.92
C GLN A 302 -12.41 -19.16 -12.96
#